data_AF-S2NPE9-F1
#
_entry.id   AF-S2NPE9-F1
#
_cell.length_a   1.000
_cell.length_b   1.000
_cell.length_c   1.000
_cell.angle_alpha   90.00
_cell.angle_beta   90.00
_cell.angle_gamma   90.00
#
_symmetry.space_group_name_H-M   'P 1'
#
loop_
_entity.id
_entity.type
_entity.pdbx_description
1 polymer ?
#
loop_
_entity_poly.entity_id
_entity_poly.type
_entity_poly.pdbx_seq_one_letter_code
_entity_poly.pdbx_strand_id
1 'polypeptide(L)' 'MNDSRSVGPTDDGQQIIEIDSTDGLYENHASIIDGQVVPDAGYDPDADRPTPEPSPEQQMIAALTLEVAQLKAAKSSD' A
#
# COMPACT_ATOMS: atom_id res chain seq x y z
N MET A 1 -20.49 4.59 18.84
CA MET A 1 -20.85 5.97 18.50
C MET A 1 -21.49 5.96 17.13
N ASN A 2 -22.56 6.72 16.91
CA ASN A 2 -23.10 6.95 15.57
C ASN A 2 -22.50 8.28 15.09
N ASP A 3 -21.32 8.24 14.46
CA ASP A 3 -20.61 9.44 13.96
C ASP A 3 -21.22 9.95 12.64
N SER A 4 -22.55 9.95 12.56
CA SER A 4 -23.28 10.52 11.42
C SER A 4 -23.34 12.03 11.60
N ARG A 5 -22.47 12.76 10.91
CA ARG A 5 -22.64 14.21 10.71
C ARG A 5 -23.64 14.44 9.58
N SER A 6 -24.47 15.47 9.68
CA SER A 6 -25.36 15.86 8.58
C SER A 6 -24.52 16.19 7.34
N VAL A 7 -24.83 15.55 6.22
CA VAL A 7 -24.28 15.90 4.90
C VAL A 7 -24.76 17.30 4.53
N GLY A 8 -23.86 18.14 4.03
CA GLY A 8 -24.18 19.53 3.72
C GLY A 8 -23.20 20.55 4.31
N PRO A 9 -23.49 21.85 4.11
CA PRO A 9 -22.73 22.92 4.72
C PRO A 9 -22.88 22.93 6.24
N THR A 10 -21.82 23.31 6.93
CA THR A 10 -21.78 23.49 8.38
C THR A 10 -21.74 24.97 8.75
N ASP A 11 -22.07 25.30 9.99
CA ASP A 11 -22.11 26.67 10.50
C ASP A 11 -20.74 27.38 10.48
N ASP A 12 -19.65 26.61 10.47
CA ASP A 12 -18.27 27.11 10.38
C ASP A 12 -17.73 27.18 8.94
N GLY A 13 -18.60 26.98 7.95
CA GLY A 13 -18.27 27.13 6.52
C GLY A 13 -17.57 25.93 5.90
N GLN A 14 -17.54 24.78 6.59
CA GLN A 14 -17.11 23.52 6.00
C GLN A 14 -18.24 22.86 5.19
N GLN A 15 -17.89 21.89 4.36
CA GLN A 15 -18.85 21.07 3.60
C GLN A 15 -18.63 19.61 3.97
N ILE A 16 -19.65 18.96 4.52
CA ILE A 16 -19.65 17.51 4.76
C ILE A 16 -20.16 16.81 3.50
N ILE A 17 -19.38 15.86 3.01
CA ILE A 17 -19.70 15.02 1.85
C ILE A 17 -19.71 13.57 2.34
N GLU A 18 -20.76 12.84 1.98
CA GLU A 18 -20.81 11.39 2.21
C GLU A 18 -20.17 10.67 1.04
N ILE A 19 -19.42 9.61 1.35
CA ILE A 19 -18.72 8.77 0.36
C ILE A 19 -19.04 7.32 0.65
N ASP A 20 -19.23 6.53 -0.41
CA ASP A 20 -19.57 5.10 -0.28
C ASP A 20 -18.38 4.26 0.17
N SER A 21 -17.15 4.67 -0.15
CA SER A 21 -15.90 4.02 0.25
C SER A 21 -14.75 5.03 0.37
N THR A 22 -13.78 4.72 1.23
CA THR A 22 -12.51 5.43 1.37
C THR A 22 -11.36 4.75 0.60
N ASP A 23 -11.65 3.69 -0.15
CA ASP A 23 -10.62 2.96 -0.89
C ASP A 23 -9.92 3.88 -1.90
N GLY A 24 -8.59 3.93 -1.86
CA GLY A 24 -7.80 4.80 -2.73
C GLY A 24 -7.77 6.28 -2.32
N LEU A 25 -8.48 6.68 -1.26
CA LEU A 25 -8.40 8.03 -0.73
C LEU A 25 -7.22 8.14 0.24
N TYR A 26 -6.19 8.86 -0.18
CA TYR A 26 -5.02 9.18 0.63
C TYR A 26 -4.92 10.67 0.86
N GLU A 27 -4.24 11.04 1.94
CA GLU A 27 -4.02 12.43 2.30
C GLU A 27 -3.37 13.18 1.12
N ASN A 28 -3.95 14.31 0.71
CA ASN A 28 -3.50 15.14 -0.42
C ASN A 28 -3.55 14.48 -1.81
N HIS A 29 -4.18 13.30 -1.97
CA HIS A 29 -4.24 12.55 -3.24
C HIS A 29 -5.67 12.28 -3.70
N ALA A 30 -6.53 13.29 -3.59
CA ALA A 30 -7.89 13.26 -4.09
C ALA A 30 -8.34 14.65 -4.51
N SER A 31 -9.24 14.70 -5.48
CA SER A 31 -9.86 15.91 -5.99
C SER A 31 -11.37 15.88 -5.74
N ILE A 32 -12.00 17.06 -5.66
CA ILE A 32 -13.46 17.19 -5.65
C ILE A 32 -13.91 17.59 -7.06
N ILE A 33 -14.65 16.72 -7.73
CA ILE A 33 -15.19 16.92 -9.08
C ILE A 33 -16.71 16.75 -8.99
N ASP A 34 -17.47 17.79 -9.38
CA ASP A 34 -18.94 17.79 -9.35
C ASP A 34 -19.56 17.36 -8.00
N GLY A 35 -18.90 17.71 -6.89
CA GLY A 35 -19.33 17.37 -5.52
C GLY A 35 -19.00 15.94 -5.08
N GLN A 36 -18.31 15.17 -5.92
CA GLN A 36 -17.81 13.84 -5.61
C GLN A 36 -16.30 13.87 -5.31
N VAL A 37 -15.89 13.09 -4.31
CA VAL A 37 -14.47 12.85 -4.03
C VAL A 37 -13.94 11.81 -5.01
N VAL A 38 -12.92 12.18 -5.79
CA VAL A 38 -12.30 11.34 -6.82
C VAL A 38 -10.82 11.14 -6.46
N PRO A 39 -10.35 9.89 -6.26
CA PRO A 39 -8.94 9.63 -6.00
C PRO A 39 -8.07 10.01 -7.20
N ASP A 40 -6.83 10.42 -6.93
CA ASP A 40 -5.89 10.73 -8.00
C ASP A 40 -5.54 9.48 -8.81
N ALA A 41 -5.75 9.56 -10.11
CA ALA A 41 -5.49 8.45 -11.01
C ALA A 41 -3.99 8.11 -11.02
N GLY A 42 -3.67 6.85 -10.72
CA GLY A 42 -2.29 6.36 -10.75
C GLY A 42 -1.46 6.74 -9.53
N TYR A 43 -2.06 7.33 -8.49
CA TYR A 43 -1.40 7.41 -7.20
C TYR A 43 -1.28 6.00 -6.60
N ASP A 44 -0.05 5.62 -6.28
CA ASP A 44 0.28 4.36 -5.62
C ASP A 44 1.02 4.71 -4.31
N PRO A 45 0.41 4.49 -3.14
CA PRO A 45 1.04 4.81 -1.85
C PRO A 45 2.29 3.95 -1.58
N ASP A 46 2.44 2.85 -2.31
CA ASP A 46 3.54 1.91 -2.18
C ASP A 46 4.63 2.11 -3.25
N ALA A 47 4.43 2.98 -4.25
CA ALA A 47 5.38 3.20 -5.34
C ALA A 47 6.77 3.65 -4.86
N ASP A 48 6.83 4.41 -3.76
CA ASP A 48 8.07 4.90 -3.16
C ASP A 48 8.53 4.06 -1.96
N ARG A 49 7.91 2.90 -1.69
CA ARG A 49 8.40 2.01 -0.64
C ARG A 49 9.64 1.29 -1.15
N PRO A 50 10.84 1.56 -0.60
CA PRO A 50 12.01 0.79 -0.96
C PRO A 50 11.72 -0.67 -0.65
N THR A 51 12.04 -1.57 -1.59
CA THR A 51 12.02 -2.99 -1.30
C THR A 51 12.91 -3.22 -0.07
N PRO A 52 12.40 -3.85 1.01
CA PRO A 52 13.21 -4.10 2.19
C PRO A 52 14.48 -4.86 1.78
N GLU A 53 15.65 -4.37 2.18
CA GLU A 53 16.86 -5.16 2.01
C GLU A 53 16.73 -6.47 2.78
N PRO A 54 17.20 -7.60 2.20
CA PRO A 54 17.12 -8.88 2.89
C PRO A 54 17.89 -8.81 4.20
N SER A 55 17.27 -9.27 5.29
CA SER A 55 17.89 -9.31 6.60
C SER A 55 19.14 -10.21 6.58
N PRO A 56 20.08 -10.03 7.53
CA PRO A 56 21.24 -10.93 7.65
C PRO A 56 20.84 -12.41 7.70
N GLU A 57 19.73 -12.75 8.37
CA GLU A 57 19.21 -14.12 8.43
C GLU A 57 18.72 -14.62 7.06
N GLN A 58 18.04 -13.77 6.29
CA GLN A 58 17.57 -14.11 4.95
C GLN A 58 18.75 -14.31 3.99
N GLN A 59 19.81 -13.50 4.11
CA GLN A 59 21.04 -13.67 3.34
C GLN A 59 21.74 -15.00 3.68
N MET A 60 21.81 -15.36 4.96
CA MET A 60 22.38 -16.64 5.40
C MET A 60 21.58 -17.84 4.88
N ILE A 61 20.24 -17.78 4.91
CA ILE A 61 19.37 -18.84 4.37
C ILE A 61 19.57 -19.00 2.86
N ALA A 62 19.70 -17.90 2.11
CA ALA A 62 19.95 -17.93 0.68
C ALA A 62 21.31 -18.57 0.35
N ALA A 63 22.36 -18.20 1.09
CA ALA A 63 23.70 -18.79 0.95
C ALA A 63 23.69 -20.30 1.21
N LEU A 64 23.06 -20.73 2.31
CA LEU A 64 22.96 -22.15 2.66
C LEU A 64 22.15 -22.94 1.62
N THR A 65 21.08 -22.35 1.10
CA THR A 65 20.27 -22.97 0.04
C THR A 65 21.08 -23.18 -1.23
N LEU A 66 21.91 -22.21 -1.60
CA LEU A 66 22.82 -22.30 -2.74
C LEU A 66 23.86 -23.42 -2.56
N GLU A 67 24.51 -23.50 -1.40
CA GLU A 67 25.47 -24.55 -1.08
C GLU A 67 24.83 -25.94 -1.16
N VAL A 68 23.63 -26.11 -0.58
CA VAL A 68 22.90 -27.39 -0.63
C VAL A 68 22.52 -27.75 -2.07
N ALA A 69 22.11 -26.79 -2.89
CA ALA A 69 21.79 -27.04 -4.30
C ALA A 69 23.02 -27.52 -5.08
N GLN A 70 24.17 -26.89 -4.87
CA GLN A 70 25.43 -27.27 -5.51
C GLN A 70 25.89 -28.67 -5.09
N LEU A 71 25.84 -28.98 -3.79
CA LEU A 71 26.17 -30.32 -3.27
C LEU A 71 25.25 -31.40 -3.85
N LYS A 72 23.95 -31.13 -3.97
CA LYS A 72 23.00 -32.06 -4.59
C LYS A 72 23.29 -32.27 -6.07
N ALA A 73 23.64 -31.20 -6.81
CA ALA A 73 23.97 -31.30 -8.22
C ALA A 73 25.27 -32.09 -8.46
N ALA A 74 26.30 -31.87 -7.63
CA ALA A 74 27.54 -32.62 -7.67
C ALA A 74 27.32 -34.12 -7.39
N LYS A 75 26.51 -34.44 -6.38
CA LYS A 75 26.17 -35.83 -6.04
C LYS A 75 25.29 -36.53 -7.08
N SER A 76 24.54 -35.77 -7.90
CA SER A 76 23.68 -36.33 -8.96
C SER A 76 24.43 -36.58 -10.28
N SER A 77 25.72 -36.22 -10.36
CA SER A 77 26.53 -36.38 -11.59
C SER A 77 27.49 -37.57 -11.54
N ASP A 78 27.44 -38.39 -10.49
CA ASP A 78 28.11 -39.69 -10.33
C ASP A 78 27.11 -40.84 -10.59
#